data_AF-A0A7C6C574-F1
#
_entry.id   AF-A0A7C6C574-F1
#
_cell.length_a   1.000
_cell.length_b   1.000
_cell.length_c   1.000
_cell.angle_alpha   90.00
_cell.angle_beta   90.00
_cell.angle_gamma   90.00
#
_symmetry.space_group_name_H-M   'P 1'
#
loop_
_entity.id
_entity.type
_entity.pdbx_description
1 polymer ?
#
loop_
_entity_poly.entity_id
_entity_poly.type
_entity_poly.pdbx_seq_one_letter_code
_entity_poly.pdbx_strand_id
1 'polypeptide(L)' 'MNQPLHINTQLLNSITAQAQTSPRLRINFNLHDSLDAKAQRLLNALEPGTVLPVHRH' A
#
# COMPACT_ATOMS: atom_id res chain seq x y z
N MET A 1 11.80 20.39 -3.54
CA MET A 1 11.34 19.51 -4.64
C MET A 1 11.23 18.12 -4.05
N ASN A 2 10.03 17.52 -4.01
CA ASN A 2 9.92 16.13 -3.57
C ASN A 2 10.63 15.25 -4.60
N GLN A 3 11.61 14.48 -4.15
CA GLN A 3 12.23 13.48 -4.99
C GLN A 3 11.17 12.46 -5.42
N PRO A 4 11.20 11.98 -6.67
CA PRO A 4 10.26 10.98 -7.13
C PRO A 4 10.44 9.70 -6.30
N LEU A 5 9.34 9.22 -5.73
CA LEU A 5 9.33 7.92 -5.06
C LEU A 5 9.55 6.81 -6.09
N HIS A 6 10.60 6.02 -5.91
CA HIS A 6 10.87 4.85 -6.74
C HIS A 6 10.28 3.59 -6.11
N ILE A 7 9.46 2.88 -6.88
CA ILE A 7 8.99 1.54 -6.50
C ILE A 7 10.10 0.56 -6.83
N ASN A 8 10.73 0.00 -5.80
CA ASN A 8 11.84 -0.94 -5.92
C ASN A 8 11.63 -2.16 -5.03
N THR A 9 12.47 -3.18 -5.20
CA THR A 9 12.38 -4.43 -4.45
C THR A 9 12.46 -4.23 -2.94
N GLN A 10 13.26 -3.26 -2.46
CA GLN A 10 13.36 -2.98 -1.02
C GLN A 10 12.04 -2.46 -0.46
N LEU A 11 11.39 -1.52 -1.15
CA LEU A 11 10.07 -1.02 -0.77
C LEU A 11 9.04 -2.15 -0.78
N LEU A 12 9.00 -2.93 -1.87
CA LEU A 12 8.05 -4.03 -2.03
C LEU A 12 8.21 -5.09 -0.94
N ASN A 13 9.45 -5.50 -0.64
CA ASN A 13 9.75 -6.45 0.43
C ASN A 13 9.32 -5.92 1.81
N SER A 14 9.57 -4.63 2.07
CA SER A 14 9.18 -4.00 3.33
C SER A 14 7.67 -3.98 3.53
N ILE A 15 6.89 -3.57 2.52
CA ILE A 15 5.43 -3.50 2.64
C ILE A 15 4.78 -4.88 2.70
N THR A 16 5.34 -5.88 2.01
CA THR A 16 4.91 -7.28 2.11
C THR A 16 5.18 -7.86 3.49
N ALA A 17 6.37 -7.66 4.06
CA ALA A 17 6.67 -8.13 5.42
C ALA A 17 5.70 -7.53 6.46
N GLN A 18 5.39 -6.25 6.33
CA GLN A 18 4.39 -5.58 7.19
C GLN A 18 2.98 -6.19 7.00
N ALA A 19 2.56 -6.42 5.76
CA ALA A 19 1.28 -7.06 5.46
C ALA A 19 1.15 -8.44 6.11
N GLN A 20 2.19 -9.28 6.02
CA GLN A 20 2.21 -10.63 6.62
C GLN A 20 2.00 -10.62 8.14
N THR A 21 2.51 -9.60 8.83
CA THR A 21 2.33 -9.45 10.28
C THR A 21 1.01 -8.79 10.68
N SER A 22 0.28 -8.19 9.73
CA SER A 22 -0.97 -7.51 10.02
C SER A 22 -2.11 -8.51 10.23
N PRO A 23 -3.05 -8.27 11.17
CA PRO A 23 -4.17 -9.19 11.41
C PRO A 23 -5.06 -9.46 10.19
N ARG A 24 -5.05 -8.55 9.21
CA ARG A 24 -5.85 -8.63 7.99
C ARG A 24 -5.04 -9.07 6.77
N LEU A 25 -3.76 -9.40 6.96
CA LEU A 25 -2.81 -9.79 5.93
C LEU A 25 -2.61 -8.74 4.83
N ARG A 26 -2.86 -7.47 5.16
CA ARG A 26 -2.79 -6.35 4.22
C ARG A 26 -2.36 -5.04 4.86
N ILE A 27 -1.67 -4.20 4.09
CA ILE A 27 -1.44 -2.79 4.44
C ILE A 27 -1.70 -1.87 3.25
N ASN A 28 -1.96 -0.60 3.56
CA ASN A 28 -1.94 0.50 2.61
C ASN A 28 -0.68 1.33 2.84
N PHE A 29 0.05 1.61 1.76
CA PHE A 29 1.13 2.58 1.73
C PHE A 29 0.77 3.76 0.83
N ASN A 30 0.61 4.95 1.42
CA ASN A 30 0.26 6.17 0.70
C ASN A 30 1.45 6.69 -0.13
N LEU A 31 1.19 7.04 -1.39
CA LEU A 31 2.16 7.65 -2.32
C LEU A 31 1.93 9.16 -2.52
N HIS A 32 0.94 9.71 -1.82
CA HIS A 32 0.61 11.12 -1.84
C HIS A 32 1.12 11.78 -0.56
N ASP A 33 1.59 13.02 -0.70
CA ASP A 33 2.26 13.74 0.39
C ASP A 33 1.27 14.31 1.41
N SER A 34 0.01 14.50 1.02
CA SER A 34 -1.04 15.03 1.88
C SER A 34 -2.42 14.48 1.53
N LEU A 35 -3.33 14.51 2.51
CA LEU A 35 -4.72 14.12 2.33
C LEU A 35 -5.49 15.05 1.37
N ASP A 36 -4.97 16.27 1.13
CA ASP A 36 -5.54 17.23 0.18
C ASP A 36 -5.05 17.02 -1.26
N ALA A 37 -4.25 15.98 -1.51
CA ALA A 37 -3.77 15.67 -2.84
C ALA A 37 -4.95 15.45 -3.80
N LYS A 38 -4.87 16.07 -4.99
CA LYS A 38 -5.88 15.97 -6.06
C LYS A 38 -6.20 14.53 -6.46
N ALA A 39 -5.24 13.62 -6.25
CA ALA A 39 -5.44 12.19 -6.42
C ALA A 39 -4.81 11.43 -5.24
N GLN A 40 -5.63 10.60 -4.61
CA GLN A 40 -5.22 9.71 -3.52
C GLN A 40 -4.58 8.45 -4.10
N ARG A 41 -3.25 8.46 -4.24
CA ARG A 41 -2.46 7.34 -4.77
C ARG A 41 -1.90 6.50 -3.64
N LEU A 42 -1.95 5.18 -3.78
CA LEU A 42 -1.51 4.24 -2.76
C LEU A 42 -1.13 2.88 -3.35
N LEU A 43 -0.27 2.15 -2.66
CA LEU A 43 -0.02 0.73 -2.88
C LEU A 43 -0.74 -0.08 -1.81
N ASN A 44 -1.51 -1.09 -2.21
CA ASN A 44 -2.04 -2.08 -1.28
C ASN A 44 -1.20 -3.35 -1.41
N ALA A 45 -0.49 -3.70 -0.34
CA ALA A 45 0.12 -5.03 -0.21
C ALA A 45 -0.94 -5.96 0.37
N LEU A 46 -1.29 -7.01 -0.38
CA LEU A 46 -2.27 -8.03 0.01
C LEU A 46 -1.57 -9.39 -0.01
N GLU A 47 -1.45 -10.04 1.12
CA GLU A 47 -0.78 -11.34 1.22
C GLU A 47 -1.79 -12.49 1.03
N PRO A 48 -1.32 -13.71 0.68
CA PRO A 48 -2.18 -14.88 0.55
C PRO A 48 -3.04 -15.08 1.81
N GLY A 49 -4.34 -15.33 1.61
CA GLY A 49 -5.31 -15.42 2.71
C GLY A 49 -5.98 -14.09 3.08
N THR A 50 -5.57 -12.97 2.47
CA THR A 50 -6.31 -11.71 2.59
C THR A 50 -7.75 -11.90 2.10
N VAL A 51 -8.72 -11.65 2.99
CA VAL A 51 -10.13 -11.57 2.60
C VAL A 51 -10.38 -10.23 1.92
N LEU A 52 -10.58 -10.27 0.60
CA LEU A 52 -10.94 -9.10 -0.19
C LEU A 52 -12.46 -9.14 -0.49
N PRO A 53 -13.28 -8.33 0.19
CA PRO A 53 -14.71 -8.29 -0.10
C PRO A 53 -14.96 -7.72 -1.49
N VAL A 54 -16.07 -8.13 -2.11
CA VAL A 54 -16.53 -7.53 -3.37
C VAL A 54 -16.81 -6.05 -3.13
N HIS A 55 -16.13 -5.20 -3.87
CA HIS A 55 -16.36 -3.76 -3.85
C HIS A 55 -17.30 -3.36 -4.98
N ARG A 56 -18.30 -2.53 -4.67
CA ARG A 56 -19.16 -1.86 -5.64
C ARG A 56 -19.17 -0.38 -5.28
N HIS A 57 -18.94 0.48 -6.27
CA HIS A 57 -19.04 1.92 -6.12
C HIS A 57 -20.50 2.36 -5.97
#